data_AF-A0A227J766-F1
#
_entry.id   AF-A0A227J766-F1
#
_cell.length_a   1.000
_cell.length_b   1.000
_cell.length_c   1.000
_cell.angle_alpha   90.00
_cell.angle_beta   90.00
_cell.angle_gamma   90.00
#
_symmetry.space_group_name_H-M   'P 1'
#
loop_
_entity.id
_entity.type
_entity.pdbx_description
1 polymer ?
#
loop_
_entity_poly.entity_id
_entity_poly.type
_entity_poly.pdbx_seq_one_letter_code
_entity_poly.pdbx_strand_id
1 'polypeptide(L)'
;LIVVVLILWRVVYVSVVKRLAEYSAALLSVAQGNLAVELEVKGKDELAHMGQAIITARNTAQALKVVAEGEAKAKRELEEHKEHLEELIEQRTSQLRQANLRLNEEVVNHAQARNEAEQASRAKSAFLATMS
;
A
#
# COMPACT_ATOMS: atom_id res chain seq x y z
N LEU A 1 23.35 -62.78 18.19
CA LEU A 1 23.23 -61.47 18.89
C LEU A 1 23.82 -60.33 18.05
N ILE A 2 25.09 -60.40 17.61
CA ILE A 2 25.74 -59.38 16.77
C ILE A 2 24.95 -59.07 15.48
N VAL A 3 24.48 -60.09 14.77
CA VAL A 3 23.69 -59.92 13.53
C VAL A 3 22.38 -59.16 13.78
N VAL A 4 21.70 -59.42 14.89
CA VAL A 4 20.45 -58.73 15.26
C VAL A 4 20.72 -57.26 15.57
N VAL A 5 21.81 -56.96 16.29
CA VAL A 5 22.24 -55.59 16.57
C VAL A 5 22.54 -54.83 15.27
N LEU A 6 23.23 -55.46 14.32
CA LEU A 6 23.52 -54.85 13.02
C LEU A 6 22.26 -54.56 12.21
N ILE A 7 21.27 -55.46 12.22
CA ILE A 7 19.99 -55.25 11.54
C ILE A 7 19.23 -54.09 12.18
N LEU A 8 19.12 -54.07 13.51
CA LEU A 8 18.43 -52.98 14.24
C LEU A 8 19.10 -51.63 13.99
N TRP A 9 20.44 -51.57 14.05
CA TRP A 9 21.20 -50.36 13.74
C TRP A 9 20.90 -49.85 12.32
N ARG A 10 20.92 -50.76 11.34
CA ARG A 10 20.62 -50.42 9.94
C ARG A 10 19.22 -49.86 9.79
N VAL A 11 18.23 -50.47 10.44
CA VAL A 11 16.84 -50.00 10.41
C VAL A 11 16.73 -48.60 11.01
N VAL A 12 17.25 -48.39 12.23
CA VAL A 12 17.21 -47.08 12.93
C VAL A 12 17.93 -45.99 12.13
N TYR A 13 19.09 -46.31 11.54
CA TYR A 13 19.84 -45.36 10.75
C TYR A 13 19.03 -44.86 9.54
N VAL A 14 18.39 -45.76 8.81
CA VAL A 14 17.60 -45.41 7.62
C VAL A 14 16.27 -44.75 8.00
N SER A 15 15.61 -45.20 9.07
CA SER A 15 14.29 -44.69 9.45
C SER A 15 14.34 -43.36 10.20
N VAL A 16 15.42 -43.07 10.92
CA VAL A 16 15.54 -41.89 11.79
C VAL A 16 16.66 -40.97 11.35
N VAL A 17 17.92 -41.43 11.40
CA VAL A 17 19.10 -40.55 11.26
C VAL A 17 19.14 -39.89 9.89
N LYS A 18 18.91 -40.67 8.82
CA LYS A 18 18.91 -40.13 7.45
C LYS A 18 17.79 -39.08 7.24
N ARG A 19 16.57 -39.38 7.70
CA ARG A 19 15.42 -38.46 7.59
C ARG A 19 15.62 -37.17 8.40
N LEU A 20 16.21 -37.26 9.58
CA LEU A 20 16.56 -36.09 10.38
C LEU A 20 17.55 -35.17 9.67
N ALA A 21 18.57 -35.74 9.03
CA ALA A 21 19.54 -34.95 8.26
C ALA A 21 18.89 -34.23 7.07
N GLU A 22 18.00 -34.92 6.33
CA GLU A 22 17.25 -34.34 5.22
C GLU A 22 16.35 -33.18 5.68
N TYR A 23 15.59 -33.38 6.76
CA TYR A 23 14.69 -32.35 7.30
C TYR A 23 15.45 -31.16 7.91
N SER A 24 16.58 -31.40 8.56
CA SER A 24 17.45 -30.34 9.10
C SER A 24 17.99 -29.45 8.00
N ALA A 25 18.49 -30.04 6.90
CA ALA A 25 18.99 -29.30 5.75
C ALA A 25 17.89 -28.46 5.08
N ALA A 26 16.68 -29.02 4.96
CA ALA A 26 15.55 -28.30 4.41
C ALA A 26 15.09 -27.14 5.30
N LEU A 27 15.01 -27.34 6.62
CA LEU A 27 14.67 -26.27 7.55
C LEU A 27 15.70 -25.13 7.50
N LEU A 28 16.99 -25.47 7.46
CA LEU A 28 18.05 -24.48 7.33
C LEU A 28 17.93 -23.68 6.02
N SER A 29 17.59 -24.35 4.92
CA SER A 29 17.36 -23.71 3.62
C SER A 29 16.17 -22.73 3.67
N VAL A 30 15.06 -23.13 4.30
CA VAL A 30 13.89 -22.27 4.52
C VAL A 30 14.26 -21.06 5.39
N ALA A 31 15.02 -21.26 6.46
CA ALA A 31 15.49 -20.19 7.34
C ALA A 31 16.43 -19.20 6.62
N GLN A 32 17.19 -19.66 5.63
CA GLN A 32 18.00 -18.80 4.75
C GLN A 32 17.19 -18.09 3.66
N GLY A 33 15.86 -18.27 3.63
CA GLY A 33 14.98 -17.66 2.65
C GLY A 33 14.87 -18.44 1.33
N ASN A 34 15.48 -19.62 1.23
CA ASN A 34 15.27 -20.51 0.09
C ASN A 34 13.95 -21.27 0.26
N LEU A 35 12.90 -20.69 -0.33
CA LEU A 35 11.54 -21.24 -0.29
C LEU A 35 11.24 -22.12 -1.50
N ALA A 36 12.23 -22.58 -2.27
CA ALA A 36 12.03 -23.52 -3.38
C ALA A 36 12.21 -24.99 -2.99
N VAL A 37 12.49 -25.27 -1.71
CA VAL A 37 12.82 -26.62 -1.25
C VAL A 37 11.60 -27.54 -1.27
N GLU A 38 11.70 -28.63 -2.03
CA GLU A 38 10.72 -29.72 -2.02
C GLU A 38 11.10 -30.75 -0.96
N LEU A 39 10.15 -31.02 -0.06
CA LEU A 39 10.31 -32.00 1.01
C LEU A 39 9.28 -33.10 0.81
N GLU A 40 9.73 -34.35 0.65
CA GLU A 40 8.83 -35.50 0.59
C GLU A 40 8.67 -36.09 1.99
N VAL A 41 7.47 -35.95 2.58
CA VAL A 41 7.17 -36.49 3.91
C VAL A 41 6.70 -37.92 3.78
N LYS A 42 7.44 -38.87 4.39
CA LYS A 42 7.08 -40.30 4.44
C LYS A 42 6.83 -40.74 5.88
N GLY A 43 5.94 -41.71 6.04
CA GLY A 43 5.62 -42.34 7.33
C GLY A 43 4.44 -41.71 8.07
N LYS A 44 4.14 -42.25 9.25
CA LYS A 44 3.10 -41.75 10.18
C LYS A 44 3.66 -41.55 11.60
N ASP A 45 4.96 -41.30 11.68
CA ASP A 45 5.71 -41.12 12.92
C ASP A 45 5.94 -39.63 13.21
N GLU A 46 6.59 -39.33 14.34
CA GLU A 46 6.89 -37.98 14.80
C GLU A 46 7.74 -37.21 13.78
N LEU A 47 8.63 -37.91 13.07
CA LEU A 47 9.42 -37.31 12.00
C LEU A 47 8.53 -36.87 10.83
N ALA A 48 7.50 -37.65 10.47
CA ALA A 48 6.55 -37.24 9.45
C ALA A 48 5.81 -35.95 9.87
N HIS A 49 5.39 -35.86 11.14
CA HIS A 49 4.78 -34.64 11.69
C HIS A 49 5.72 -33.44 11.63
N MET A 50 7.01 -33.61 11.96
CA MET A 50 8.01 -32.54 11.84
C MET A 50 8.20 -32.09 10.38
N GLY A 51 8.30 -33.04 9.44
CA GLY A 51 8.39 -32.72 8.01
C GLY A 51 7.19 -31.89 7.53
N GLN A 52 5.98 -32.24 7.97
CA GLN A 52 4.77 -31.46 7.66
C GLN A 52 4.83 -30.04 8.25
N ALA A 53 5.33 -29.89 9.48
CA ALA A 53 5.48 -28.57 10.10
C ALA A 53 6.48 -27.68 9.33
N ILE A 54 7.58 -28.27 8.83
CA ILE A 54 8.56 -27.55 7.99
C ILE A 54 7.91 -27.09 6.68
N ILE A 55 7.11 -27.94 6.02
CA ILE A 55 6.36 -27.56 4.81
C ILE A 55 5.41 -26.40 5.11
N THR A 56 4.65 -26.48 6.19
CA THR A 56 3.74 -25.40 6.59
C THR A 56 4.51 -24.11 6.86
N ALA A 57 5.64 -24.16 7.58
CA ALA A 57 6.47 -22.99 7.84
C ALA A 57 7.02 -22.36 6.56
N ARG A 58 7.49 -23.18 5.61
CA ARG A 58 7.92 -22.72 4.27
C ARG A 58 6.78 -22.01 3.53
N ASN A 59 5.60 -22.62 3.48
CA ASN A 59 4.44 -22.07 2.78
C ASN A 59 3.99 -20.74 3.40
N THR A 60 3.99 -20.65 4.73
CA THR A 60 3.72 -19.41 5.45
C THR A 60 4.76 -18.33 5.13
N ALA A 61 6.05 -18.68 5.14
CA ALA A 61 7.11 -17.73 4.78
C ALA A 61 6.97 -17.25 3.32
N GLN A 62 6.54 -18.12 2.40
CA GLN A 62 6.28 -17.76 1.01
C GLN A 62 5.09 -16.80 0.88
N ALA A 63 3.98 -17.09 1.58
CA ALA A 63 2.83 -16.20 1.61
C ALA A 63 3.18 -14.83 2.18
N LEU A 64 3.92 -14.79 3.30
CA LEU A 64 4.37 -13.54 3.91
C LEU A 64 5.27 -12.72 2.98
N LYS A 65 6.15 -13.38 2.21
CA LYS A 65 6.98 -12.68 1.22
C LYS A 65 6.12 -11.99 0.14
N VAL A 66 5.15 -12.71 -0.42
CA VAL A 66 4.24 -12.15 -1.45
C VAL A 66 3.42 -10.99 -0.88
N VAL A 67 2.92 -11.12 0.35
CA VAL A 67 2.17 -10.05 1.03
C VAL A 67 3.06 -8.83 1.24
N ALA A 68 4.28 -9.00 1.75
CA ALA A 68 5.22 -7.89 1.98
C ALA A 68 5.58 -7.15 0.68
N GLU A 69 5.79 -7.88 -0.42
CA GLU A 69 6.01 -7.28 -1.75
C GLU A 69 4.78 -6.50 -2.23
N GLY A 70 3.58 -7.03 -2.01
CA GLY A 70 2.32 -6.36 -2.32
C GLY A 70 2.10 -5.09 -1.50
N GLU A 71 2.33 -5.14 -0.20
CA GLU A 71 2.23 -3.98 0.70
C GLU A 71 3.23 -2.88 0.33
N ALA A 72 4.48 -3.26 0.02
CA ALA A 72 5.49 -2.30 -0.42
C ALA A 72 5.07 -1.60 -1.72
N LYS A 73 4.47 -2.32 -2.66
CA LYS A 73 3.94 -1.74 -3.91
C LYS A 73 2.76 -0.82 -3.64
N ALA A 74 1.77 -1.27 -2.88
CA ALA A 74 0.58 -0.49 -2.55
C ALA A 74 0.93 0.80 -1.80
N LYS A 75 1.93 0.75 -0.92
CA LYS A 75 2.43 1.93 -0.21
C LYS A 75 3.02 2.97 -1.16
N ARG A 76 3.80 2.54 -2.16
CA ARG A 76 4.36 3.44 -3.18
C ARG A 76 3.27 4.09 -4.03
N GLU A 77 2.32 3.30 -4.52
CA GLU A 77 1.18 3.83 -5.30
C GLU A 77 0.35 4.82 -4.48
N LEU A 78 0.15 4.56 -3.19
CA LEU A 78 -0.55 5.49 -2.29
C LEU A 78 0.22 6.81 -2.11
N GLU A 79 1.54 6.75 -2.00
CA GLU A 79 2.40 7.93 -1.87
C GLU A 79 2.35 8.79 -3.15
N GLU A 80 2.50 8.17 -4.32
CA GLU A 80 2.35 8.84 -5.62
C GLU A 80 0.97 9.48 -5.80
N HIS A 81 -0.10 8.76 -5.44
CA HIS A 81 -1.46 9.31 -5.49
C HIS A 81 -1.66 10.48 -4.53
N LYS A 82 -1.06 10.42 -3.34
CA LYS A 82 -1.13 11.50 -2.36
C LYS A 82 -0.42 12.75 -2.89
N GLU A 83 0.79 12.60 -3.41
CA GLU A 83 1.54 13.72 -4.01
C GLU A 83 0.75 14.37 -5.15
N HIS A 84 0.17 13.56 -6.04
CA HIS A 84 -0.66 14.07 -7.13
C HIS A 84 -1.91 14.81 -6.64
N LEU A 85 -2.57 14.31 -5.59
CA LEU A 85 -3.71 14.99 -5.00
C LEU A 85 -3.32 16.31 -4.33
N GLU A 86 -2.15 16.39 -3.69
CA GLU A 86 -1.63 17.63 -3.11
C GLU A 86 -1.37 18.68 -4.19
N GLU A 87 -0.75 18.30 -5.31
CA GLU A 87 -0.54 19.19 -6.46
C GLU A 87 -1.88 19.68 -7.04
N LEU A 88 -2.85 18.79 -7.22
CA LEU A 88 -4.18 19.16 -7.70
C LEU A 88 -4.90 20.12 -6.75
N ILE A 89 -4.81 19.87 -5.44
CA ILE A 89 -5.40 20.75 -4.43
C ILE A 89 -4.74 22.13 -4.49
N GLU A 90 -3.42 22.22 -4.57
CA GLU A 90 -2.71 23.48 -4.69
C GLU A 90 -3.15 24.24 -5.96
N GLN A 91 -3.16 23.55 -7.11
CA GLN A 91 -3.58 24.14 -8.37
C GLN A 91 -5.02 24.66 -8.31
N ARG A 92 -5.96 23.85 -7.81
CA ARG A 92 -7.38 24.23 -7.69
C ARG A 92 -7.59 25.35 -6.69
N THR A 93 -6.84 25.36 -5.58
CA THR A 93 -6.91 26.42 -4.57
C THR A 93 -6.38 27.74 -5.14
N SER A 94 -5.30 27.69 -5.91
CA SER A 94 -4.76 28.87 -6.61
C SER A 94 -5.75 29.43 -7.62
N GLN A 95 -6.35 28.56 -8.45
CA GLN A 95 -7.41 28.95 -9.40
C GLN A 95 -8.60 29.59 -8.67
N LEU A 96 -9.04 29.01 -7.56
CA LEU A 96 -10.17 29.52 -6.80
C LEU A 96 -9.87 30.88 -6.15
N ARG A 97 -8.65 31.08 -5.64
CA ARG A 97 -8.21 32.38 -5.11
C ARG A 97 -8.19 33.43 -6.21
N GLN A 98 -7.65 33.11 -7.38
CA GLN A 98 -7.61 34.03 -8.51
C GLN A 98 -9.02 34.40 -8.99
N ALA A 99 -9.93 33.43 -9.06
CA ALA A 99 -11.33 33.68 -9.42
C ALA A 99 -12.04 34.57 -8.39
N ASN A 100 -11.82 34.34 -7.09
CA ASN A 100 -12.37 35.18 -6.03
C ASN A 100 -11.85 36.62 -6.10
N LEU A 101 -10.54 36.82 -6.36
CA LEU A 101 -9.97 38.16 -6.52
C LEU A 101 -10.63 38.92 -7.67
N ARG A 102 -10.76 38.29 -8.84
CA ARG A 102 -11.43 38.89 -10.00
C ARG A 102 -12.89 39.20 -9.72
N LEU A 103 -13.62 38.28 -9.10
CA LEU A 103 -15.02 38.50 -8.76
C LEU A 103 -15.19 39.67 -7.78
N ASN A 104 -14.28 39.80 -6.81
CA ASN A 104 -14.32 40.90 -5.86
C ASN A 104 -14.04 42.26 -6.54
N GLU A 105 -13.09 42.30 -7.48
CA GLU A 105 -12.84 43.48 -8.31
C GLU A 105 -14.07 43.85 -9.15
N GLU A 106 -14.70 42.87 -9.81
CA GLU A 106 -15.93 43.09 -10.57
C GLU A 106 -17.07 43.64 -9.70
N VAL A 107 -17.26 43.10 -8.49
CA VAL A 107 -18.27 43.58 -7.53
C VAL A 107 -18.03 45.05 -7.15
N VAL A 108 -16.78 45.41 -6.83
CA VAL A 108 -16.42 46.80 -6.50
C VAL A 108 -16.66 47.73 -7.68
N ASN A 109 -16.20 47.35 -8.88
CA ASN A 109 -16.39 48.13 -10.09
C ASN A 109 -17.88 48.33 -10.42
N HIS A 110 -18.69 47.27 -10.28
CA HIS A 110 -20.13 47.36 -10.47
C HIS A 110 -20.81 48.30 -9.46
N ALA A 111 -20.41 48.25 -8.19
CA ALA A 111 -20.93 49.15 -7.17
C ALA A 111 -20.59 50.62 -7.48
N GLN A 112 -19.37 50.89 -7.94
CA GLN A 112 -18.95 52.23 -8.34
C GLN A 112 -19.73 52.74 -9.56
N ALA A 113 -19.80 51.95 -10.64
CA ALA A 113 -20.53 52.32 -11.86
C ALA A 113 -22.01 52.59 -11.58
N ARG A 114 -22.62 51.81 -10.67
CA ARG A 114 -24.00 52.04 -10.23
C ARG A 114 -24.15 53.38 -9.50
N ASN A 115 -23.24 53.71 -8.59
CA ASN A 115 -23.27 54.98 -7.86
C ASN A 115 -23.13 56.18 -8.82
N GLU A 116 -22.20 56.11 -9.77
CA GLU A 116 -22.02 57.14 -10.80
C GLU A 116 -23.28 57.32 -11.66
N ALA A 117 -23.90 56.22 -12.08
CA ALA A 117 -25.15 56.26 -12.85
C ALA A 117 -26.32 56.86 -12.04
N GLU A 118 -26.43 56.52 -10.75
CA GLU A 118 -27.44 57.09 -9.86
C GLU A 118 -27.22 58.60 -9.63
N GLN A 119 -25.97 59.04 -9.44
CA GLN A 119 -25.63 60.47 -9.32
C GLN A 119 -25.97 61.25 -10.58
N ALA A 120 -25.61 60.73 -11.76
CA ALA A 120 -25.94 61.34 -13.04
C ALA A 120 -27.46 61.45 -13.26
N SER A 121 -28.20 60.39 -12.91
CA SER A 121 -29.67 60.38 -12.98
C SER A 121 -30.30 61.41 -12.04
N ARG A 122 -29.78 61.56 -10.81
CA ARG A 122 -30.22 62.58 -9.86
C ARG A 122 -29.91 63.99 -10.35
N ALA A 123 -28.69 64.25 -10.84
CA ALA A 123 -28.31 65.55 -11.38
C ALA A 123 -29.18 65.96 -12.58
N LYS A 124 -29.44 65.01 -13.49
CA LYS A 124 -30.35 65.22 -14.62
C LYS A 124 -31.77 65.55 -14.16
N SER A 125 -32.30 64.81 -13.19
CA SER A 125 -33.63 65.07 -12.62
C SER A 125 -33.72 66.44 -11.95
N ALA A 126 -32.71 66.83 -11.16
CA ALA A 126 -32.64 68.13 -10.50
C ALA A 126 -32.58 69.29 -11.52
N PHE A 127 -31.79 69.12 -12.59
CA PHE A 127 -31.72 70.11 -13.67
C PHE A 127 -33.07 70.30 -14.37
N LEU A 128 -33.75 69.21 -14.72
CA LEU A 128 -35.08 69.28 -15.35
C LEU A 128 -36.12 69.92 -14.43
N ALA A 129 -36.09 69.62 -13.13
CA ALA A 129 -37.00 70.22 -12.15
C ALA A 129 -36.76 71.72 -11.90
N THR A 130 -35.56 72.24 -12.19
CA THR A 130 -35.25 73.68 -12.05
C THR A 130 -35.60 74.47 -13.32
N MET A 131 -35.72 73.80 -14.46
CA MET A 131 -36.06 74.40 -15.76
C MET A 131 -37.57 74.42 -16.05
N SER A 132 -38.40 73.72 -15.25
CA SER A 132 -39.87 73.77 -15.32
C SER A 132 -40.44 74.80 -14.34
#